data_AF-A0A9E1UCC2-F1
#
_entry.id   AF-A0A9E1UCC2-F1
#
_cell.length_a   1.000
_cell.length_b   1.000
_cell.length_c   1.000
_cell.angle_alpha   90.00
_cell.angle_beta   90.00
_cell.angle_gamma   90.00
#
_symmetry.space_group_name_H-M   'P 1'
#
loop_
_entity.id
_entity.type
_entity.pdbx_description
1 polymer ?
#
loop_
_entity_poly.entity_id
_entity_poly.type
_entity_poly.pdbx_seq_one_letter_code
_entity_poly.pdbx_strand_id
1 'polypeptide(L)' 'MAAKDLKFSDDARAHLKEGIDVLANVLKSTLGPRGRNVIVDKKFGPPQVNS' A
#
# COMPACT_ATOMS: atom_id res chain seq x y z
N MET A 1 23.22 -17.86 -7.93
CA MET A 1 21.75 -17.81 -7.90
C MET A 1 21.35 -17.43 -6.49
N ALA A 2 20.55 -16.36 -6.30
CA ALA A 2 20.11 -15.97 -4.97
C ALA A 2 19.11 -17.01 -4.42
N ALA A 3 19.28 -17.42 -3.16
CA ALA A 3 18.38 -18.34 -2.48
C ALA A 3 16.98 -17.72 -2.35
N LYS A 4 15.93 -18.55 -2.39
CA LYS A 4 14.54 -18.12 -2.21
C LYS A 4 14.16 -18.22 -0.75
N ASP A 5 13.51 -17.20 -0.23
CA ASP A 5 12.85 -17.24 1.07
C ASP A 5 11.44 -17.83 0.90
N LEU A 6 11.11 -18.85 1.69
CA LEU A 6 9.84 -19.57 1.64
C LEU A 6 9.18 -19.54 3.01
N LYS A 7 8.09 -18.80 3.11
CA LYS A 7 7.25 -18.70 4.31
C LYS A 7 5.97 -19.48 4.12
N PHE A 8 5.45 -20.10 5.18
CA PHE A 8 4.29 -20.99 5.11
C PHE A 8 3.22 -20.62 6.14
N SER A 9 2.00 -21.11 5.90
CA SER A 9 0.86 -21.04 6.82
C SER A 9 0.60 -19.62 7.34
N ASP A 10 0.59 -19.43 8.67
CA ASP A 10 0.20 -18.17 9.31
C ASP A 10 1.22 -17.06 9.11
N ASP A 11 2.52 -17.39 9.06
CA ASP A 11 3.58 -16.40 8.85
C ASP A 11 3.47 -15.76 7.46
N ALA A 12 3.23 -16.57 6.44
CA ALA A 12 2.96 -16.07 5.08
C ALA A 12 1.70 -15.21 5.02
N ARG A 13 0.61 -15.63 5.69
CA ARG A 13 -0.65 -14.88 5.73
C ARG A 13 -0.52 -13.57 6.49
N ALA A 14 0.24 -13.54 7.59
CA ALA A 14 0.47 -12.33 8.39
C ALA A 14 1.15 -11.26 7.54
N HIS A 15 2.23 -11.62 6.85
CA HIS A 15 2.93 -10.67 5.97
C HIS A 15 2.08 -10.18 4.78
N LEU A 16 1.26 -11.06 4.20
CA LEU A 16 0.32 -10.64 3.16
C LEU A 16 -0.72 -9.67 3.72
N LYS A 17 -1.26 -9.97 4.89
CA LYS A 17 -2.25 -9.11 5.56
C LYS A 17 -1.67 -7.73 5.85
N GLU A 18 -0.44 -7.64 6.36
CA GLU A 18 0.22 -6.35 6.59
C GLU A 18 0.28 -5.50 5.33
N GLY A 19 0.69 -6.08 4.19
CA GLY A 19 0.73 -5.37 2.92
C GLY A 19 -0.65 -4.92 2.43
N ILE A 20 -1.67 -5.78 2.60
CA ILE A 20 -3.06 -5.46 2.27
C ILE A 20 -3.59 -4.33 3.15
N ASP A 21 -3.29 -4.37 4.45
CA ASP A 21 -3.74 -3.36 5.42
C ASP A 21 -3.14 -1.99 5.09
N VAL A 22 -1.86 -1.92 4.68
CA VAL A 22 -1.25 -0.66 4.22
C VAL A 22 -2.02 -0.09 3.03
N LEU A 23 -2.30 -0.91 2.00
CA LEU A 23 -3.02 -0.46 0.81
C LEU A 23 -4.46 -0.03 1.15
N ALA A 24 -5.17 -0.84 1.93
CA ALA A 24 -6.56 -0.60 2.29
C ALA A 24 -6.70 0.68 3.11
N ASN A 25 -5.77 0.95 4.04
CA ASN A 25 -5.79 2.17 4.84
C ASN A 25 -5.62 3.44 4.00
N VAL A 26 -4.76 3.40 2.97
CA VAL A 26 -4.57 4.52 2.04
C VAL A 26 -5.84 4.77 1.24
N LEU A 27 -6.37 3.74 0.57
CA LEU A 27 -7.54 3.88 -0.31
C LEU A 27 -8.83 4.21 0.47
N LYS A 28 -8.98 3.67 1.69
CA LYS A 28 -10.11 4.00 2.56
C LYS A 28 -10.23 5.50 2.80
N SER A 29 -9.10 6.21 2.89
CA SER A 29 -9.10 7.64 3.17
C SER A 29 -9.70 8.47 2.03
N THR A 30 -9.81 7.92 0.83
CA THR A 30 -10.28 8.63 -0.37
C THR A 30 -11.71 8.29 -0.78
N LEU A 31 -12.35 7.33 -0.10
CA LEU A 31 -13.69 6.89 -0.43
C LEU A 31 -14.77 7.90 -0.02
N GLY A 32 -15.72 8.10 -0.95
CA GLY A 32 -16.93 8.89 -0.75
C GLY A 32 -16.74 10.40 -1.00
N PRO A 33 -17.82 11.18 -0.91
CA PRO A 33 -17.82 12.61 -1.27
C PRO A 33 -17.00 13.49 -0.33
N ARG A 34 -16.50 12.95 0.79
CA ARG A 34 -15.59 13.62 1.74
C ARG A 34 -14.23 12.90 1.84
N GLY A 35 -13.85 12.17 0.81
CA GLY A 35 -12.52 11.56 0.70
C GLY A 35 -11.42 12.61 0.80
N ARG A 36 -10.29 12.23 1.40
CA ARG A 36 -9.08 13.06 1.50
C ARG A 36 -8.16 12.81 0.33
N ASN A 37 -7.31 13.78 0.04
CA ASN A 37 -6.30 13.65 -1.00
C ASN A 37 -5.11 12.83 -0.52
N VAL A 38 -4.59 11.98 -1.41
CA VAL A 38 -3.35 11.24 -1.23
C VAL A 38 -2.27 11.90 -2.09
N ILE A 39 -1.10 12.11 -1.49
CA ILE A 39 0.06 12.70 -2.16
C ILE A 39 1.01 11.56 -2.53
N VAL A 40 1.29 11.42 -3.82
CA VAL A 40 2.21 10.44 -4.39
C VAL A 40 3.46 11.17 -4.86
N ASP A 41 4.59 10.83 -4.25
CA ASP A 41 5.87 11.40 -4.61
C ASP A 41 6.33 10.97 -6.00
N LYS A 42 7.06 11.86 -6.69
CA LYS A 42 7.58 11.65 -8.02
C LYS A 42 9.08 11.94 -8.05
N LYS A 43 9.83 11.11 -8.77
CA LYS A 43 11.28 11.30 -8.94
C LYS A 43 11.66 12.64 -9.56
N PHE A 44 10.78 13.25 -10.37
CA PHE A 44 11.01 14.55 -11.00
C PHE A 44 9.69 15.34 -11.09
N GLY A 45 9.77 16.65 -10.87
CA GLY A 45 8.62 17.56 -10.92
C GLY A 45 7.79 17.59 -9.63
N PRO A 46 6.66 18.32 -9.64
CA PRO A 46 5.80 18.41 -8.46
C PRO A 46 5.11 17.06 -8.15
N PRO A 47 4.80 16.79 -6.87
CA PRO A 47 4.15 15.56 -6.45
C PRO A 47 2.74 15.45 -7.04
N GLN A 48 2.28 14.21 -7.26
CA GLN A 48 0.93 13.94 -7.71
C GLN A 48 -0.04 13.97 -6.53
N VAL A 49 -1.13 14.72 -6.63
CA VAL A 49 -2.18 14.77 -5.60
C VAL A 49 -3.45 14.20 -6.22
N ASN A 50 -3.87 13.01 -5.77
CA ASN A 50 -5.03 12.29 -6.28
C ASN A 50 -6.00 11.94 -5.15
N SER A 51 -7.30 11.99 -5.42
CA SER A 51 -8.38 11.40 -4.61
C SER A 51 -8.66 9.98 -5.10
#